data_AF-A0A818M0P4-F1
#
_entry.id   AF-A0A818M0P4-F1
#
_cell.length_a   1.000
_cell.length_b   1.000
_cell.length_c   1.000
_cell.angle_alpha   90.00
_cell.angle_beta   90.00
_cell.angle_gamma   90.00
#
_symmetry.space_group_name_H-M   'P 1'
#
loop_
_entity.id
_entity.type
_entity.pdbx_description
1 polymer ?
#
loop_
_entity_poly.entity_id
_entity_poly.type
_entity_poly.pdbx_seq_one_letter_code
_entity_poly.pdbx_strand_id
1 'polypeptide(L)'
;MKLSSSSISIAFNIHPNIDFLIDEPVLIAAEEPLFDITNEKVDVNNMATRLACQSTAMLKKIMKLAEDTGVPFNNKFRLELRPASFFNKHIENNLWQLRMNVDPVNWFDLQWHQCNNNEENHRERLAKARSYIQKYRSFVAEEMRHTPLHEPIIAPDYCGNRLTCKNKNYYPDHARHANIICKAIAKGQRNDGDRECGQYLMNEYIVMEWPVKPIMQLLKDKTYNSMEQGIDENFDIDQLHFIFTANKETIRDLVIFPMPPWHLSNKDLIQLPLFWATVIIASKMLHRELQKKLSSEEQMWPIEAIGINFGEWETAGSYDKRHIDCHGHAHLLLTLSFMNACDDTFFRVLKGRVNQPPDYLRQNAHSLQFERLQNHEFDSKQMASLFTLLTNIEEKQNEMYKDLQMVKKDMQGVKEDMQGVKEDMQGLKEDMQGLKKDMQGVKEDMQGLKKDMQDVKKKVNDMKALLGRLESLLQGKHGTSMK
;
A
#
# COMPACT_ATOMS: atom_id res chain seq x y z
N MET A 1 -11.57 48.02 20.30
CA MET A 1 -12.52 46.97 20.73
C MET A 1 -11.70 45.83 21.33
N LYS A 2 -12.02 45.41 22.56
CA LYS A 2 -11.37 44.30 23.25
C LYS A 2 -11.70 43.00 22.50
N LEU A 3 -10.68 42.30 22.01
CA LEU A 3 -10.81 40.97 21.40
C LEU A 3 -11.06 39.97 22.53
N SER A 4 -12.28 39.47 22.65
CA SER A 4 -12.60 38.35 23.52
C SER A 4 -12.02 37.07 22.92
N SER A 5 -11.43 36.25 23.79
CA SER A 5 -11.07 34.86 23.53
C SER A 5 -12.31 34.02 23.21
N SER A 6 -12.82 34.14 21.99
CA SER A 6 -13.87 33.27 21.47
C SER A 6 -13.20 32.02 20.92
N SER A 7 -13.49 30.90 21.58
CA SER A 7 -13.17 29.53 21.18
C SER A 7 -13.30 29.39 19.67
N ILE A 8 -12.16 29.23 18.99
CA ILE A 8 -12.12 28.98 17.56
C ILE A 8 -12.66 27.56 17.34
N SER A 9 -13.94 27.45 17.00
CA SER A 9 -14.54 26.19 16.55
C SER A 9 -14.12 25.97 15.10
N ILE A 10 -12.93 25.40 14.90
CA ILE A 10 -12.45 25.12 13.54
C ILE A 10 -13.06 23.79 13.07
N ALA A 11 -14.06 23.87 12.20
CA ALA A 11 -14.65 22.73 11.50
C ALA A 11 -13.72 22.24 10.39
N PHE A 12 -12.77 21.39 10.72
CA PHE A 12 -12.00 20.68 9.68
C PHE A 12 -12.87 19.54 9.17
N ASN A 13 -13.04 19.41 7.85
CA ASN A 13 -13.57 18.20 7.25
C ASN A 13 -12.57 17.06 7.43
N ILE A 14 -12.53 16.48 8.63
CA ILE A 14 -12.57 15.03 8.73
C ILE A 14 -14.05 14.78 8.97
N HIS A 15 -14.80 14.69 7.87
CA HIS A 15 -16.24 14.54 7.95
C HIS A 15 -16.53 13.32 8.85
N PRO A 16 -17.45 13.38 9.82
CA PRO A 16 -17.76 12.25 10.70
C PRO A 16 -18.31 11.02 9.92
N ASN A 17 -18.65 11.22 8.64
CA ASN A 17 -18.71 10.18 7.63
C ASN A 17 -17.54 10.41 6.66
N ILE A 18 -16.39 9.79 6.91
CA ILE A 18 -15.31 9.75 5.92
C ILE A 18 -15.79 8.80 4.83
N ASP A 19 -16.25 9.35 3.70
CA ASP A 19 -16.50 8.54 2.52
C ASP A 19 -15.15 8.00 2.02
N PHE A 20 -14.97 6.69 2.17
CA PHE A 20 -13.75 5.97 1.84
C PHE A 20 -13.17 6.42 0.51
N LEU A 21 -11.90 6.86 0.54
CA LEU A 21 -11.06 7.07 -0.65
C LEU A 21 -11.53 8.17 -1.63
N ILE A 22 -12.31 9.14 -1.14
CA ILE A 22 -12.74 10.31 -1.94
C ILE A 22 -11.87 11.55 -1.67
N ASP A 23 -11.40 11.74 -0.44
CA ASP A 23 -10.73 12.97 0.00
C ASP A 23 -9.21 12.96 -0.23
N GLU A 24 -8.68 14.12 -0.65
CA GLU A 24 -7.24 14.38 -0.74
C GLU A 24 -6.59 14.18 0.65
N PRO A 25 -5.36 13.62 0.74
CA PRO A 25 -4.66 13.40 2.01
C PRO A 25 -4.10 14.73 2.56
N VAL A 26 -4.99 15.68 2.84
CA VAL A 26 -4.65 17.06 3.13
C VAL A 26 -5.55 17.62 4.23
N LEU A 27 -4.96 18.40 5.14
CA LEU A 27 -5.70 19.20 6.10
C LEU A 27 -5.70 20.67 5.62
N ILE A 28 -6.89 21.26 5.58
CA ILE A 28 -7.12 22.66 5.18
C ILE A 28 -7.80 23.40 6.32
N ALA A 29 -7.45 24.67 6.56
CA ALA A 29 -8.10 25.50 7.57
C ALA A 29 -9.56 25.82 7.18
N ALA A 30 -10.47 25.83 8.16
CA ALA A 30 -11.90 26.01 7.93
C ALA A 30 -12.34 27.47 7.76
N GLU A 31 -11.65 28.44 8.38
CA GLU A 31 -12.04 29.86 8.37
C GLU A 31 -10.85 30.78 8.06
N GLU A 32 -11.11 31.76 7.18
CA GLU A 32 -10.17 32.60 6.40
C GLU A 32 -8.98 31.83 5.77
N PRO A 33 -9.25 30.93 4.80
CA PRO A 33 -8.23 30.02 4.25
C PRO A 33 -7.28 30.66 3.23
N LEU A 34 -7.47 31.94 2.91
CA LEU A 34 -6.76 32.63 1.84
C LEU A 34 -5.93 33.80 2.36
N PHE A 35 -4.72 33.89 1.83
CA PHE A 35 -3.71 34.89 2.16
C PHE A 35 -3.29 35.62 0.89
N ASP A 36 -3.42 36.95 0.85
CA ASP A 36 -2.88 37.75 -0.24
C ASP A 36 -1.45 38.20 0.08
N ILE A 37 -0.49 37.29 -0.08
CA ILE A 37 0.93 37.60 0.14
C ILE A 37 1.51 38.54 -0.92
N THR A 38 0.79 38.73 -2.03
CA THR A 38 1.21 39.55 -3.17
C THR A 38 0.89 41.03 -2.96
N ASN A 39 -0.10 41.34 -2.12
CA ASN A 39 -0.49 42.70 -1.81
C ASN A 39 0.57 43.44 -0.98
N GLU A 40 1.21 44.43 -1.60
CA GLU A 40 2.26 45.24 -0.99
C GLU A 40 1.77 46.02 0.25
N LYS A 41 0.48 46.37 0.32
CA LYS A 41 -0.11 47.16 1.42
C LYS A 41 -0.61 46.31 2.61
N VAL A 42 -0.51 44.99 2.53
CA VAL A 42 -1.02 44.12 3.60
C VAL A 42 -0.23 44.29 4.89
N ASP A 43 -0.94 44.26 6.03
CA ASP A 43 -0.32 44.27 7.35
C ASP A 43 0.43 42.94 7.57
N VAL A 44 1.75 43.00 7.43
CA VAL A 44 2.66 41.85 7.59
C VAL A 44 2.52 41.23 8.97
N ASN A 45 2.30 42.03 10.02
CA ASN A 45 2.18 41.51 11.38
C ASN A 45 0.92 40.67 11.55
N ASN A 46 -0.21 41.21 11.08
CA ASN A 46 -1.48 40.49 11.12
C ASN A 46 -1.40 39.18 10.31
N MET A 47 -0.90 39.26 9.07
CA MET A 47 -0.78 38.09 8.20
C MET A 47 0.14 37.01 8.76
N ALA A 48 1.31 37.40 9.27
CA ALA A 48 2.27 36.49 9.85
C ALA A 48 1.72 35.82 11.13
N THR A 49 1.03 36.59 11.98
CA THR A 49 0.34 36.05 13.17
C THR A 49 -0.73 35.04 12.78
N ARG A 50 -1.52 35.33 11.74
CA ARG A 50 -2.54 34.40 11.23
C ARG A 50 -1.93 33.12 10.69
N LEU A 51 -0.87 33.21 9.87
CA LEU A 51 -0.15 32.04 9.36
C LEU A 51 0.43 31.19 10.49
N ALA A 52 1.04 31.82 11.51
CA ALA A 52 1.56 31.12 12.67
C ALA A 52 0.46 30.37 13.45
N CYS A 53 -0.66 31.04 13.74
CA CYS A 53 -1.81 30.43 14.40
C CYS A 53 -2.39 29.24 13.62
N GLN A 54 -2.57 29.39 12.30
CA GLN A 54 -3.12 28.34 11.45
C GLN A 54 -2.17 27.14 11.33
N SER A 55 -0.88 27.41 11.13
CA SER A 55 0.16 26.38 11.08
C SER A 55 0.23 25.58 12.40
N THR A 56 0.16 26.29 13.53
CA THR A 56 0.11 25.69 14.87
C THR A 56 -1.12 24.79 15.05
N ALA A 57 -2.29 25.26 14.61
CA ALA A 57 -3.53 24.50 14.70
C ALA A 57 -3.47 23.22 13.85
N MET A 58 -2.94 23.31 12.62
CA MET A 58 -2.75 22.15 11.74
C MET A 58 -1.73 21.15 12.33
N LEU A 59 -0.62 21.63 12.90
CA LEU A 59 0.37 20.78 13.55
C LEU A 59 -0.25 19.98 14.70
N LYS A 60 -0.98 20.65 15.59
CA LYS A 60 -1.69 20.00 16.71
C LYS A 60 -2.65 18.91 16.24
N LYS A 61 -3.29 19.11 15.07
CA LYS A 61 -4.19 18.11 14.49
C LYS A 61 -3.47 16.90 13.93
N ILE A 62 -2.34 17.06 13.26
CA ILE A 62 -1.57 15.89 12.79
C ILE A 62 -1.09 15.06 13.98
N MET A 63 -0.62 15.71 15.05
CA MET A 63 -0.21 15.00 16.26
C MET A 63 -1.39 14.23 16.86
N LYS A 64 -2.54 14.89 17.03
CA LYS A 64 -3.75 14.25 17.55
C LYS A 64 -4.26 13.13 16.63
N LEU A 65 -4.23 13.31 15.31
CA LEU A 65 -4.63 12.29 14.34
C LEU A 65 -3.74 11.05 14.45
N ALA A 66 -2.43 11.23 14.62
CA ALA A 66 -1.51 10.11 14.83
C ALA A 66 -1.79 9.37 16.15
N GLU A 67 -2.09 10.10 17.22
CA GLU A 67 -2.48 9.52 18.51
C GLU A 67 -3.82 8.76 18.43
N ASP A 68 -4.85 9.39 17.86
CA ASP A 68 -6.21 8.83 17.81
C ASP A 68 -6.30 7.59 16.91
N THR A 69 -5.47 7.52 15.86
CA THR A 69 -5.52 6.42 14.86
C THR A 69 -4.44 5.36 15.06
N GLY A 70 -3.37 5.66 15.80
CA GLY A 70 -2.17 4.81 15.89
C GLY A 70 -1.33 4.76 14.60
N VAL A 71 -1.73 5.50 13.55
CA VAL A 71 -1.00 5.59 12.28
C VAL A 71 0.03 6.72 12.37
N PRO A 72 1.29 6.52 11.94
CA PRO A 72 2.37 7.47 12.17
C PRO A 72 2.34 8.68 11.21
N PHE A 73 1.24 9.44 11.19
CA PHE A 73 1.10 10.65 10.37
C PHE A 73 2.08 11.78 10.75
N ASN A 74 2.61 11.73 11.96
CA ASN A 74 3.65 12.63 12.45
C ASN A 74 5.07 12.28 11.94
N ASN A 75 5.25 11.16 11.22
CA ASN A 75 6.55 10.77 10.66
C ASN A 75 6.85 11.41 9.31
N LYS A 76 5.82 11.76 8.52
CA LYS A 76 6.01 12.30 7.17
C LYS A 76 4.82 13.16 6.76
N PHE A 77 5.03 14.47 6.78
CA PHE A 77 4.02 15.46 6.37
C PHE A 77 4.70 16.76 5.94
N ARG A 78 3.97 17.61 5.23
CA ARG A 78 4.46 18.88 4.70
C ARG A 78 3.43 19.97 4.88
N LEU A 79 3.85 21.09 5.46
CA LEU A 79 3.09 22.33 5.40
C LEU A 79 3.44 23.05 4.10
N GLU A 80 2.45 23.49 3.36
CA GLU A 80 2.65 24.14 2.08
C GLU A 80 1.71 25.33 1.90
N LEU A 81 2.27 26.47 1.51
CA LEU A 81 1.54 27.67 1.11
C LEU A 81 1.71 27.83 -0.41
N ARG A 82 0.60 27.73 -1.16
CA ARG A 82 0.56 27.82 -2.64
C ARG A 82 -0.56 28.74 -3.13
N PRO A 83 -0.51 29.26 -4.37
CA PRO A 83 -1.65 29.96 -4.96
C PRO A 83 -2.90 29.08 -4.90
N ALA A 84 -4.01 29.63 -4.45
CA ALA A 84 -5.26 28.88 -4.32
C ALA A 84 -5.84 28.50 -5.69
N SER A 85 -5.54 29.29 -6.72
CA SER A 85 -5.89 29.01 -8.12
C SER A 85 -5.29 27.70 -8.63
N PHE A 86 -4.21 27.23 -8.00
CA PHE A 86 -3.60 25.94 -8.26
C PHE A 86 -4.56 24.77 -8.01
N PHE A 87 -5.31 24.85 -6.91
CA PHE A 87 -6.24 23.80 -6.49
C PHE A 87 -7.66 24.04 -7.02
N ASN A 88 -8.03 25.31 -7.22
CA ASN A 88 -9.31 25.69 -7.77
C ASN A 88 -9.13 26.86 -8.73
N LYS A 89 -9.17 26.58 -10.04
CA LYS A 89 -8.96 27.55 -11.12
C LYS A 89 -9.93 28.75 -11.10
N HIS A 90 -11.00 28.70 -10.30
CA HIS A 90 -11.96 29.79 -10.13
C HIS A 90 -11.57 30.81 -9.06
N ILE A 91 -10.52 30.55 -8.26
CA ILE A 91 -10.02 31.49 -7.25
C ILE A 91 -9.02 32.46 -7.89
N GLU A 92 -9.00 33.71 -7.43
CA GLU A 92 -8.06 34.74 -7.91
C GLU A 92 -6.60 34.34 -7.68
N ASN A 93 -5.72 34.65 -8.64
CA ASN A 93 -4.31 34.22 -8.64
C ASN A 93 -3.44 34.85 -7.52
N ASN A 94 -3.88 35.96 -6.94
CA ASN A 94 -3.20 36.64 -5.81
C ASN A 94 -3.50 35.99 -4.46
N LEU A 95 -4.49 35.11 -4.37
CA LEU A 95 -4.88 34.46 -3.13
C LEU A 95 -4.12 33.14 -2.95
N TRP A 96 -3.56 32.93 -1.77
CA TRP A 96 -2.75 31.76 -1.42
C TRP A 96 -3.42 30.94 -0.34
N GLN A 97 -3.37 29.62 -0.45
CA GLN A 97 -3.95 28.69 0.50
C GLN A 97 -2.85 27.94 1.25
N LEU A 98 -2.96 27.92 2.57
CA LEU A 98 -2.14 27.09 3.44
C LEU A 98 -2.77 25.68 3.54
N ARG A 99 -1.97 24.65 3.28
CA ARG A 99 -2.37 23.24 3.30
C ARG A 99 -1.34 22.41 4.05
N MET A 100 -1.80 21.40 4.76
CA MET A 100 -0.93 20.43 5.39
C MET A 100 -1.12 19.07 4.72
N ASN A 101 -0.16 18.71 3.87
CA ASN A 101 -0.15 17.45 3.12
C ASN A 101 0.34 16.32 4.04
N VAL A 102 -0.48 15.27 4.16
CA VAL A 102 -0.20 14.08 4.95
C VAL A 102 0.37 12.98 4.05
N ASP A 103 1.12 12.02 4.60
CA ASP A 103 1.60 10.88 3.81
C ASP A 103 0.40 10.12 3.18
N PRO A 104 0.27 10.13 1.84
CA PRO A 104 -0.83 9.48 1.13
C PRO A 104 -0.84 7.95 1.31
N VAL A 105 0.31 7.34 1.59
CA VAL A 105 0.41 5.89 1.83
C VAL A 105 -0.19 5.55 3.20
N ASN A 106 0.20 6.28 4.25
CA ASN A 106 -0.39 6.11 5.58
C ASN A 106 -1.87 6.47 5.58
N TRP A 107 -2.27 7.46 4.77
CA TRP A 107 -3.68 7.83 4.61
C TRP A 107 -4.48 6.69 3.96
N PHE A 108 -3.94 6.09 2.90
CA PHE A 108 -4.51 4.90 2.28
C PHE A 108 -4.66 3.76 3.30
N ASP A 109 -3.61 3.47 4.07
CA ASP A 109 -3.60 2.37 5.05
C ASP A 109 -4.68 2.58 6.12
N LEU A 110 -4.79 3.79 6.68
CA LEU A 110 -5.86 4.15 7.62
C LEU A 110 -7.25 3.88 7.04
N GLN A 111 -7.51 4.42 5.84
CA GLN A 111 -8.79 4.28 5.17
C GLN A 111 -9.11 2.80 4.91
N TRP A 112 -8.15 2.06 4.36
CA TRP A 112 -8.25 0.62 4.08
C TRP A 112 -8.67 -0.19 5.30
N HIS A 113 -8.07 0.09 6.47
CA HIS A 113 -8.41 -0.56 7.72
C HIS A 113 -9.81 -0.20 8.23
N GLN A 114 -10.21 1.07 8.14
CA GLN A 114 -11.55 1.51 8.58
C GLN A 114 -12.67 0.81 7.80
N CYS A 115 -12.50 0.58 6.49
CA CYS A 115 -13.47 -0.16 5.69
C CYS A 115 -13.54 -1.66 5.98
N ASN A 116 -12.48 -2.26 6.56
CA ASN A 116 -12.53 -3.67 6.94
C ASN A 116 -13.56 -3.93 8.06
N ASN A 117 -13.92 -2.90 8.82
CA ASN A 117 -14.88 -2.98 9.92
C ASN A 117 -16.34 -2.75 9.48
N ASN A 118 -16.58 -2.29 8.25
CA ASN A 118 -17.91 -1.84 7.77
C ASN A 118 -18.62 -2.86 6.85
N GLU A 119 -18.25 -4.16 6.91
CA GLU A 119 -18.84 -5.25 6.08
C GLU A 119 -18.76 -5.06 4.55
N GLU A 120 -18.01 -4.07 4.03
CA GLU A 120 -17.86 -3.86 2.59
C GLU A 120 -17.14 -5.06 1.92
N ASN A 121 -17.76 -5.59 0.86
CA ASN A 121 -17.17 -6.66 0.08
C ASN A 121 -15.82 -6.19 -0.50
N HIS A 122 -14.80 -7.03 -0.38
CA HIS A 122 -13.43 -6.78 -0.82
C HIS A 122 -13.33 -6.25 -2.26
N ARG A 123 -14.24 -6.63 -3.16
CA ARG A 123 -14.31 -6.11 -4.54
C ARG A 123 -14.59 -4.61 -4.61
N GLU A 124 -15.50 -4.10 -3.78
CA GLU A 124 -15.86 -2.68 -3.73
C GLU A 124 -14.71 -1.87 -3.13
N ARG A 125 -14.08 -2.40 -2.08
CA ARG A 125 -12.87 -1.80 -1.48
C ARG A 125 -11.74 -1.66 -2.51
N LEU A 126 -11.48 -2.70 -3.30
CA LEU A 126 -10.50 -2.63 -4.40
C LEU A 126 -10.89 -1.62 -5.47
N ALA A 127 -12.16 -1.49 -5.83
CA ALA A 127 -12.61 -0.52 -6.82
C ALA A 127 -12.36 0.93 -6.35
N LYS A 128 -12.66 1.21 -5.09
CA LYS A 128 -12.39 2.51 -4.48
C LYS A 128 -10.87 2.74 -4.30
N ALA A 129 -10.09 1.71 -3.95
CA ALA A 129 -8.62 1.76 -3.92
C ALA A 129 -8.02 2.18 -5.26
N ARG A 130 -8.48 1.57 -6.35
CA ARG A 130 -8.11 1.98 -7.71
C ARG A 130 -8.48 3.43 -8.00
N SER A 131 -9.68 3.85 -7.60
CA SER A 131 -10.15 5.23 -7.80
C SER A 131 -9.25 6.24 -7.10
N TYR A 132 -8.92 6.02 -5.82
CA TYR A 132 -8.00 6.89 -5.08
C TYR A 132 -6.62 6.97 -5.72
N ILE A 133 -6.03 5.82 -6.06
CA ILE A 133 -4.69 5.78 -6.65
C ILE A 133 -4.71 6.44 -8.03
N GLN A 134 -5.77 6.26 -8.81
CA GLN A 134 -5.93 6.91 -10.10
C GLN A 134 -6.07 8.43 -9.96
N LYS A 135 -6.85 8.92 -8.98
CA LYS A 135 -6.94 10.35 -8.66
C LYS A 135 -5.57 10.89 -8.24
N TYR A 136 -4.88 10.22 -7.31
CA TYR A 136 -3.55 10.62 -6.87
C TYR A 136 -2.55 10.65 -8.03
N ARG A 137 -2.51 9.62 -8.88
CA ARG A 137 -1.65 9.60 -10.08
C ARG A 137 -2.00 10.70 -11.07
N SER A 138 -3.28 11.03 -11.22
CA SER A 138 -3.72 12.13 -12.10
C SER A 138 -3.30 13.48 -11.55
N PHE A 139 -3.40 13.67 -10.22
CA PHE A 139 -2.82 14.81 -9.52
C PHE A 139 -1.31 14.90 -9.74
N VAL A 140 -0.56 13.83 -9.47
CA VAL A 140 0.90 13.78 -9.72
C VAL A 140 1.20 14.11 -11.18
N ALA A 141 0.47 13.54 -12.14
CA ALA A 141 0.67 13.86 -13.55
C ALA A 141 0.41 15.34 -13.87
N GLU A 142 -0.60 15.97 -13.26
CA GLU A 142 -0.88 17.40 -13.42
C GLU A 142 0.19 18.29 -12.79
N GLU A 143 0.66 17.97 -11.58
CA GLU A 143 1.80 18.62 -10.93
C GLU A 143 3.05 18.58 -11.83
N MET A 144 3.29 17.42 -12.44
CA MET A 144 4.42 17.18 -13.34
C MET A 144 4.23 17.81 -14.73
N ARG A 145 3.02 18.22 -15.10
CA ARG A 145 2.78 19.01 -16.32
C ARG A 145 3.13 20.48 -16.13
N HIS A 146 2.88 21.02 -14.93
CA HIS A 146 3.17 22.41 -14.57
C HIS A 146 4.58 22.63 -14.04
N THR A 147 5.19 21.60 -13.45
CA THR A 147 6.63 21.55 -13.20
C THR A 147 7.26 21.05 -14.48
N PRO A 148 7.85 21.88 -15.34
CA PRO A 148 8.22 21.35 -16.63
C PRO A 148 9.36 20.35 -16.40
N LEU A 149 9.38 19.30 -17.21
CA LEU A 149 10.49 18.36 -17.37
C LEU A 149 11.71 19.14 -17.89
N HIS A 150 12.21 20.08 -17.11
CA HIS A 150 13.27 20.94 -17.52
C HIS A 150 14.56 20.16 -17.48
N GLU A 151 15.28 20.24 -18.60
CA GLU A 151 16.71 20.04 -18.57
C GLU A 151 17.29 20.93 -17.47
N PRO A 152 18.12 20.39 -16.57
CA PRO A 152 18.82 21.19 -15.59
C PRO A 152 19.47 22.37 -16.28
N ILE A 153 19.20 23.59 -15.83
CA ILE A 153 19.91 24.76 -16.34
C ILE A 153 21.38 24.56 -15.94
N ILE A 154 22.25 24.20 -16.88
CA ILE A 154 23.66 23.93 -16.57
C ILE A 154 24.31 25.28 -16.35
N ALA A 155 24.69 25.60 -15.12
CA ALA A 155 25.60 26.71 -14.91
C ALA A 155 27.03 26.27 -15.25
N PRO A 156 27.78 27.07 -16.04
CA PRO A 156 29.14 26.73 -16.48
C PRO A 156 30.14 26.44 -15.36
N ASP A 157 29.86 26.91 -14.15
CA ASP A 157 30.81 26.96 -13.03
C ASP A 157 30.70 25.80 -12.03
N TYR A 158 29.62 25.01 -12.06
CA TYR A 158 29.35 23.98 -11.04
C TYR A 158 29.59 22.58 -11.60
N CYS A 159 30.87 22.20 -11.61
CA CYS A 159 31.34 21.03 -12.33
C CYS A 159 32.19 20.13 -11.43
N GLY A 160 31.54 19.48 -10.46
CA GLY A 160 32.22 18.64 -9.48
C GLY A 160 32.69 17.27 -9.98
N ASN A 161 32.10 16.70 -11.04
CA ASN A 161 32.41 15.32 -11.47
C ASN A 161 31.94 14.96 -12.91
N ARG A 162 32.21 15.78 -13.93
CA ARG A 162 32.00 15.36 -15.34
C ARG A 162 33.33 15.20 -16.08
N LEU A 163 33.44 14.14 -16.87
CA LEU A 163 34.62 13.78 -17.69
C LEU A 163 35.06 14.90 -18.64
N THR A 164 34.17 15.84 -18.98
CA THR A 164 34.41 16.97 -19.90
C THR A 164 34.83 18.27 -19.20
N CYS A 165 35.06 18.25 -17.88
CA CYS A 165 35.32 19.44 -17.09
C CYS A 165 36.79 19.91 -17.12
N LYS A 166 37.02 21.21 -17.35
CA LYS A 166 38.37 21.81 -17.38
C LYS A 166 38.95 22.17 -15.99
N ASN A 167 38.16 22.22 -14.93
CA ASN A 167 38.62 22.56 -13.57
C ASN A 167 38.19 21.50 -12.55
N LYS A 168 39.05 20.49 -12.33
CA LYS A 168 38.81 19.34 -11.43
C LYS A 168 39.20 19.57 -9.96
N ASN A 169 39.76 20.73 -9.62
CA ASN A 169 40.44 20.96 -8.33
C ASN A 169 39.75 22.02 -7.43
N TYR A 170 38.45 22.27 -7.58
CA TYR A 170 37.74 23.21 -6.71
C TYR A 170 37.25 22.50 -5.44
N TYR A 171 37.89 22.80 -4.31
CA TYR A 171 37.43 22.47 -2.97
C TYR A 171 36.83 23.75 -2.36
N PRO A 172 35.51 23.81 -2.10
CA PRO A 172 34.90 24.98 -1.47
C PRO A 172 35.50 25.26 -0.09
N ASP A 173 35.79 26.51 0.22
CA ASP A 173 36.04 26.93 1.60
C ASP A 173 34.78 26.69 2.44
N HIS A 174 34.89 25.81 3.44
CA HIS A 174 33.81 25.52 4.36
C HIS A 174 33.85 26.51 5.52
N ALA A 175 32.83 27.36 5.66
CA ALA A 175 32.58 28.01 6.93
C ALA A 175 32.04 26.96 7.91
N ARG A 176 32.92 26.44 8.75
CA ARG A 176 32.48 25.77 9.97
C ARG A 176 32.01 26.86 10.91
N HIS A 177 30.71 26.96 11.12
CA HIS A 177 30.18 27.59 12.32
C HIS A 177 30.40 26.60 13.48
N ALA A 178 31.66 26.47 13.90
CA ALA A 178 32.03 25.65 15.05
C ALA A 178 31.46 26.31 16.32
N ASN A 179 31.09 25.49 17.32
CA ASN A 179 30.54 25.88 18.62
C ASN A 179 29.01 26.09 18.70
N ILE A 180 28.27 25.51 17.77
CA ILE A 180 26.82 25.42 17.84
C ILE A 180 26.46 24.19 18.68
N ILE A 181 25.95 24.33 19.90
CA ILE A 181 25.57 23.18 20.76
C ILE A 181 24.06 22.93 20.64
N CYS A 182 23.63 21.79 20.09
CA CYS A 182 22.20 21.41 20.14
C CYS A 182 21.87 20.99 21.59
N LYS A 183 21.20 21.87 22.34
CA LYS A 183 20.64 21.57 23.69
C LYS A 183 19.42 20.65 23.65
N ALA A 184 18.96 20.23 22.47
CA ALA A 184 17.86 19.29 22.35
C ALA A 184 18.28 17.97 23.01
N ILE A 185 17.91 17.82 24.29
CA ILE A 185 17.87 16.56 25.01
C ILE A 185 17.04 15.65 24.12
N ALA A 186 17.73 14.77 23.37
CA ALA A 186 17.12 13.70 22.64
C ALA A 186 16.18 12.99 23.62
N LYS A 187 14.87 13.09 23.41
CA LYS A 187 13.90 12.31 24.17
C LYS A 187 14.17 10.84 23.86
N GLY A 188 15.08 10.23 24.61
CA GLY A 188 15.49 8.84 24.42
C GLY A 188 16.92 8.46 24.81
N GLN A 189 17.86 9.37 25.10
CA GLN A 189 19.22 8.97 25.49
C GLN A 189 19.62 9.41 26.90
N ARG A 190 20.11 8.43 27.65
CA ARG A 190 20.84 8.59 28.92
C ARG A 190 22.23 9.14 28.59
N ASN A 191 22.60 10.25 29.21
CA ASN A 191 23.99 10.63 29.56
C ASN A 191 25.07 10.70 28.46
N ASP A 192 24.77 11.09 27.23
CA ASP A 192 25.81 11.60 26.32
C ASP A 192 25.62 13.12 26.22
N GLY A 193 26.62 13.87 26.71
CA GLY A 193 26.57 15.32 26.91
C GLY A 193 26.45 16.16 25.64
N ASP A 194 26.50 17.49 25.83
CA ASP A 194 26.47 18.52 24.79
C ASP A 194 27.27 18.12 23.54
N ARG A 195 26.57 18.01 22.40
CA ARG A 195 27.20 17.70 21.11
C ARG A 195 27.17 18.93 20.21
N GLU A 196 28.30 19.24 19.61
CA GLU A 196 28.37 20.24 18.55
C GLU A 196 27.51 19.79 17.36
N CYS A 197 26.55 20.63 16.98
CA CYS A 197 25.80 20.46 15.77
C CYS A 197 26.64 20.91 14.58
N GLY A 198 27.00 19.97 13.72
CA GLY A 198 27.80 20.22 12.53
C GLY A 198 26.99 20.78 11.38
N GLN A 199 26.29 21.90 11.54
CA GLN A 199 25.64 22.55 10.40
C GLN A 199 26.71 23.17 9.50
N TYR A 200 26.95 22.53 8.35
CA TYR A 200 27.93 22.98 7.35
C TYR A 200 27.26 23.85 6.27
N LEU A 201 27.41 25.16 6.41
CA LEU A 201 27.11 26.12 5.35
C LEU A 201 28.39 26.41 4.57
N MET A 202 28.31 26.34 3.24
CA MET A 202 29.41 26.85 2.43
C MET A 202 29.03 28.25 1.99
N ASN A 203 29.93 29.21 2.23
CA ASN A 203 29.67 30.64 1.99
C ASN A 203 29.23 30.94 0.56
N GLU A 204 29.72 30.15 -0.40
CA GLU A 204 29.36 30.23 -1.81
C GLU A 204 27.87 29.95 -2.10
N TYR A 205 27.12 29.34 -1.17
CA TYR A 205 25.67 29.13 -1.33
C TYR A 205 24.81 30.20 -0.68
N ILE A 206 25.41 31.07 0.14
CA ILE A 206 24.69 32.14 0.83
C ILE A 206 24.29 33.18 -0.21
N VAL A 207 22.98 33.33 -0.35
CA VAL A 207 22.34 34.25 -1.27
C VAL A 207 22.19 35.62 -0.61
N MET A 208 21.72 35.62 0.64
CA MET A 208 21.59 36.82 1.45
C MET A 208 21.46 36.46 2.93
N GLU A 209 21.81 37.41 3.78
CA GLU A 209 21.63 37.35 5.23
C GLU A 209 20.75 38.51 5.67
N TRP A 210 19.82 38.25 6.58
CA TRP A 210 18.89 39.26 7.02
C TRP A 210 18.83 39.39 8.53
N PRO A 211 19.24 40.53 9.13
CA PRO A 211 19.08 40.76 10.55
C PRO A 211 17.62 40.68 10.97
N VAL A 212 17.38 40.05 12.12
CA VAL A 212 16.06 39.83 12.71
C VAL A 212 15.50 41.10 13.34
N LYS A 213 16.35 41.97 13.90
CA LYS A 213 15.95 43.18 14.64
C LYS A 213 15.00 44.11 13.87
N PRO A 214 15.24 44.46 12.59
CA PRO A 214 14.28 45.25 11.81
C PRO A 214 12.91 44.57 11.66
N ILE A 215 12.88 43.24 11.54
CA ILE A 215 11.64 42.46 11.40
C ILE A 215 10.87 42.46 12.72
N MET A 216 11.56 42.31 13.86
CA MET A 216 10.93 42.38 15.18
C MET A 216 10.30 43.75 15.47
N GLN A 217 10.95 44.83 15.05
CA GLN A 217 10.40 46.19 15.18
C GLN A 217 9.10 46.35 14.38
N LEU A 218 9.01 45.76 13.18
CA LEU A 218 7.81 45.77 12.35
C LEU A 218 6.63 45.04 13.02
N LEU A 219 6.89 43.92 13.68
CA LEU A 219 5.85 43.09 14.27
C LEU A 219 5.32 43.59 15.61
N LYS A 220 6.03 44.53 16.26
CA LYS A 220 5.78 44.93 17.67
C LYS A 220 5.68 43.70 18.59
N ASP A 221 6.34 42.62 18.20
CA ASP A 221 6.12 41.29 18.74
C ASP A 221 6.87 41.14 20.06
N LYS A 222 6.12 40.80 21.12
CA LYS A 222 6.67 40.48 22.44
C LYS A 222 6.79 38.97 22.67
N THR A 223 6.33 38.12 21.75
CA THR A 223 6.39 36.65 21.90
C THR A 223 7.81 36.10 21.89
N TYR A 224 8.79 36.84 21.34
CA TYR A 224 10.21 36.54 21.52
C TYR A 224 10.59 36.47 23.02
N ASN A 225 10.03 37.35 23.85
CA ASN A 225 10.27 37.32 25.31
C ASN A 225 9.66 36.09 25.99
N SER A 226 8.83 35.29 25.30
CA SER A 226 8.27 34.03 25.83
C SER A 226 9.03 32.78 25.37
N MET A 227 9.96 32.90 24.41
CA MET A 227 10.90 31.85 24.01
C MET A 227 12.18 31.81 24.88
N GLU A 228 12.21 32.58 25.98
CA GLU A 228 13.28 32.65 27.00
C GLU A 228 13.64 31.31 27.69
N GLN A 229 13.01 30.18 27.34
CA GLN A 229 13.37 28.88 27.93
C GLN A 229 14.64 28.24 27.37
N GLY A 230 15.35 28.87 26.41
CA GLY A 230 16.57 28.29 25.84
C GLY A 230 17.65 29.26 25.35
N ILE A 231 17.35 30.57 25.27
CA ILE A 231 18.30 31.60 24.84
C ILE A 231 18.92 32.21 26.10
N ASP A 232 20.26 32.22 26.18
CA ASP A 232 21.02 32.81 27.30
C ASP A 232 20.59 34.27 27.51
N GLU A 233 20.36 34.68 28.76
CA GLU A 233 19.90 36.04 29.14
C GLU A 233 20.87 37.16 28.68
N ASN A 234 22.11 36.80 28.30
CA ASN A 234 23.11 37.71 27.74
C ASN A 234 23.15 37.78 26.21
N PHE A 235 22.17 37.22 25.51
CA PHE A 235 22.24 37.04 24.07
C PHE A 235 21.90 38.32 23.27
N ASP A 236 22.79 38.70 22.35
CA ASP A 236 22.68 39.90 21.54
C ASP A 236 21.74 39.69 20.33
N ILE A 237 20.58 40.35 20.37
CA ILE A 237 19.58 40.37 19.30
C ILE A 237 20.14 40.88 17.95
N ASP A 238 21.21 41.69 17.98
CA ASP A 238 21.88 42.19 16.78
C ASP A 238 22.65 41.09 16.03
N GLN A 239 22.89 39.93 16.64
CA GLN A 239 23.55 38.76 16.02
C GLN A 239 22.59 37.78 15.37
N LEU A 240 21.27 38.04 15.42
CA LEU A 240 20.28 37.14 14.84
C LEU A 240 20.03 37.44 13.38
N HIS A 241 20.19 36.42 12.54
CA HIS A 241 19.95 36.52 11.11
C HIS A 241 19.17 35.31 10.57
N PHE A 242 18.35 35.56 9.54
CA PHE A 242 17.93 34.51 8.63
C PHE A 242 18.92 34.43 7.48
N ILE A 243 19.35 33.21 7.16
CA ILE A 243 20.16 32.95 5.97
C ILE A 243 19.28 32.36 4.88
N PHE A 244 19.50 32.89 3.68
CA PHE A 244 18.94 32.40 2.44
C PHE A 244 20.06 31.70 1.70
N THR A 245 19.87 30.42 1.39
CA THR A 245 20.84 29.62 0.65
C THR A 245 20.17 29.00 -0.56
N ALA A 246 20.91 28.87 -1.66
CA ALA A 246 20.51 27.93 -2.70
C ALA A 246 20.57 26.50 -2.15
N ASN A 247 19.59 25.65 -2.45
CA ASN A 247 19.67 24.24 -2.15
C ASN A 247 20.77 23.58 -3.02
N LYS A 248 21.68 22.82 -2.39
CA LYS A 248 22.80 22.13 -3.05
C LYS A 248 22.36 21.04 -4.04
N GLU A 249 21.13 20.55 -3.92
CA GLU A 249 20.66 19.34 -4.60
C GLU A 249 19.46 19.58 -5.52
N THR A 250 18.79 20.75 -5.45
CA THR A 250 17.51 20.97 -6.14
C THR A 250 17.50 22.26 -6.95
N ILE A 251 16.97 22.21 -8.18
CA ILE A 251 16.83 23.38 -9.05
C ILE A 251 15.70 24.28 -8.54
N ARG A 252 15.92 25.60 -8.54
CA ARG A 252 14.93 26.65 -8.19
C ARG A 252 14.49 26.67 -6.72
N ASP A 253 15.22 26.00 -5.84
CA ASP A 253 14.88 25.91 -4.43
C ASP A 253 15.77 26.84 -3.60
N LEU A 254 15.17 27.91 -3.08
CA LEU A 254 15.80 28.84 -2.15
C LEU A 254 15.38 28.46 -0.73
N VAL A 255 16.35 28.07 0.11
CA VAL A 255 16.08 27.62 1.47
C VAL A 255 16.33 28.76 2.45
N ILE A 256 15.36 29.01 3.32
CA ILE A 256 15.47 29.97 4.42
C ILE A 256 15.53 29.20 5.73
N PHE A 257 16.49 29.52 6.58
CA PHE A 257 16.53 29.00 7.95
C PHE A 257 17.15 30.03 8.89
N PRO A 258 16.78 29.98 10.17
CA PRO A 258 17.38 30.87 11.16
C PRO A 258 18.79 30.44 11.51
N MET A 259 19.69 31.40 11.71
CA MET A 259 21.04 31.10 12.16
C MET A 259 21.14 30.96 13.68
N PRO A 260 22.15 30.22 14.15
CA PRO A 260 22.52 30.12 15.55
C PRO A 260 22.53 31.48 16.27
N PRO A 261 22.11 31.48 17.54
CA PRO A 261 21.85 30.32 18.38
C PRO A 261 20.46 29.69 18.19
N TRP A 262 19.65 30.13 17.21
CA TRP A 262 18.31 29.57 16.99
C TRP A 262 18.38 28.13 16.47
N HIS A 263 18.15 27.19 17.40
CA HIS A 263 18.04 25.76 17.15
C HIS A 263 16.57 25.34 17.20
N LEU A 264 15.78 25.89 16.30
CA LEU A 264 14.35 25.61 16.24
C LEU A 264 14.11 24.46 15.28
N SER A 265 13.32 23.47 15.68
CA SER A 265 12.79 22.47 14.74
C SER A 265 11.78 23.13 13.78
N ASN A 266 11.44 22.48 12.67
CA ASN A 266 10.33 22.95 11.84
C ASN A 266 9.01 23.07 12.62
N LYS A 267 8.81 22.25 13.66
CA LYS A 267 7.62 22.32 14.52
C LYS A 267 7.57 23.62 15.32
N ASP A 268 8.71 24.11 15.79
CA ASP A 268 8.79 25.36 16.55
C ASP A 268 8.76 26.57 15.61
N LEU A 269 9.45 26.46 14.47
CA LEU A 269 9.58 27.54 13.50
C LEU A 269 8.22 28.02 12.95
N ILE A 270 7.34 27.09 12.58
CA ILE A 270 6.02 27.45 12.01
C ILE A 270 5.06 28.12 13.00
N GLN A 271 5.35 28.03 14.30
CA GLN A 271 4.52 28.65 15.35
C GLN A 271 4.89 30.13 15.55
N LEU A 272 5.97 30.61 14.92
CA LEU A 272 6.47 31.96 15.10
C LEU A 272 5.92 32.94 14.05
N PRO A 273 5.23 34.02 14.47
CA PRO A 273 4.92 35.14 13.58
C PRO A 273 6.19 35.71 12.93
N LEU A 274 7.29 35.78 13.68
CA LEU A 274 8.58 36.28 13.18
C LEU A 274 9.11 35.52 11.97
N PHE A 275 8.97 34.20 11.96
CA PHE A 275 9.36 33.37 10.82
C PHE A 275 8.47 33.68 9.60
N TRP A 276 7.14 33.66 9.76
CA TRP A 276 6.22 33.95 8.66
C TRP A 276 6.37 35.36 8.11
N ALA A 277 6.64 36.35 8.97
CA ALA A 277 6.96 37.71 8.53
C ALA A 277 8.20 37.73 7.66
N THR A 278 9.26 37.02 8.06
CA THR A 278 10.49 36.90 7.27
C THR A 278 10.19 36.29 5.89
N VAL A 279 9.42 35.22 5.84
CA VAL A 279 9.00 34.58 4.57
C VAL A 279 8.22 35.56 3.68
N ILE A 280 7.26 36.30 4.24
CA ILE A 280 6.46 37.28 3.48
C ILE A 280 7.32 38.41 2.95
N ILE A 281 8.15 39.03 3.79
CA ILE A 281 8.97 40.18 3.38
C ILE A 281 10.03 39.72 2.37
N ALA A 282 10.60 38.52 2.53
CA ALA A 282 11.50 37.94 1.54
C ALA A 282 10.83 37.73 0.19
N SER A 283 9.61 37.20 0.19
CA SER A 283 8.81 37.00 -1.02
C SER A 283 8.55 38.32 -1.75
N LYS A 284 8.19 39.38 -1.01
CA LYS A 284 8.00 40.74 -1.55
C LYS A 284 9.31 41.34 -2.07
N MET A 285 10.43 41.12 -1.39
CA MET A 285 11.74 41.59 -1.86
C MET A 285 12.14 40.93 -3.17
N LEU A 286 12.06 39.60 -3.25
CA LEU A 286 12.33 38.86 -4.48
C LEU A 286 11.44 39.38 -5.63
N HIS A 287 10.18 39.70 -5.35
CA HIS A 287 9.27 40.26 -6.34
C HIS A 287 9.74 41.65 -6.80
N ARG A 288 10.06 42.56 -5.88
CA ARG A 288 10.55 43.91 -6.23
C ARG A 288 11.84 43.86 -7.03
N GLU A 289 12.76 42.96 -6.67
CA GLU A 289 14.01 42.80 -7.42
C GLU A 289 13.78 42.24 -8.83
N LEU A 290 12.85 41.29 -8.99
CA LEU A 290 12.40 40.83 -10.30
C LEU A 290 11.82 41.99 -11.13
N GLN A 291 10.94 42.80 -10.53
CA GLN A 291 10.28 43.91 -11.21
C GLN A 291 11.25 44.99 -11.69
N LYS A 292 12.38 45.20 -11.00
CA LYS A 292 13.44 46.11 -11.50
C LYS A 292 14.09 45.63 -12.80
N LYS A 293 14.05 44.32 -13.09
CA LYS A 293 14.72 43.70 -14.24
C LYS A 293 13.78 43.42 -15.40
N LEU A 294 12.47 43.28 -15.15
CA LEU A 294 11.47 43.07 -16.19
C LEU A 294 11.05 44.40 -16.84
N SER A 295 10.75 44.35 -18.14
CA SER A 295 10.07 45.46 -18.84
C SER A 295 8.63 45.55 -18.33
N SER A 296 8.13 46.76 -18.12
CA SER A 296 7.04 47.15 -17.18
C SER A 296 5.65 46.50 -17.31
N GLU A 297 5.44 45.52 -18.18
CA GLU A 297 4.11 44.94 -18.44
C GLU A 297 3.88 43.54 -17.84
N GLU A 298 4.94 42.81 -17.44
CA GLU A 298 4.80 41.48 -16.83
C GLU A 298 4.90 41.53 -15.28
N GLN A 299 3.75 41.66 -14.62
CA GLN A 299 3.66 41.43 -13.18
C GLN A 299 3.75 39.92 -12.86
N MET A 300 4.97 39.42 -12.76
CA MET A 300 5.25 38.05 -12.35
C MET A 300 5.55 37.95 -10.86
N TRP A 301 4.94 36.99 -10.18
CA TRP A 301 5.31 36.63 -8.81
C TRP A 301 6.48 35.61 -8.86
N PRO A 302 7.53 35.77 -8.02
CA PRO A 302 8.75 34.97 -8.15
C PRO A 302 8.67 33.57 -7.53
N ILE A 303 7.62 33.27 -6.74
CA ILE A 303 7.51 32.03 -5.96
C ILE A 303 6.28 31.23 -6.40
N GLU A 304 6.43 29.92 -6.56
CA GLU A 304 5.35 28.96 -6.85
C GLU A 304 4.77 28.35 -5.58
N ALA A 305 5.63 28.10 -4.60
CA ALA A 305 5.26 27.42 -3.36
C ALA A 305 6.24 27.74 -2.24
N ILE A 306 5.73 27.79 -1.02
CA ILE A 306 6.55 27.77 0.19
C ILE A 306 6.26 26.44 0.90
N GLY A 307 7.27 25.59 1.01
CA GLY A 307 7.15 24.25 1.59
C GLY A 307 8.00 24.08 2.84
N ILE A 308 7.44 23.44 3.86
CA ILE A 308 8.13 23.11 5.10
C ILE A 308 7.89 21.63 5.35
N ASN A 309 8.97 20.86 5.26
CA ASN A 309 8.92 19.41 5.37
C ASN A 309 9.11 18.99 6.82
N PHE A 310 8.42 17.94 7.27
CA PHE A 310 8.54 17.42 8.61
C PHE A 310 8.88 15.94 8.58
N GLY A 311 9.59 15.47 9.60
CA GLY A 311 9.82 14.04 9.75
C GLY A 311 10.88 13.51 8.78
N GLU A 312 10.58 12.38 8.16
CA GLU A 312 11.44 11.78 7.13
C GLU A 312 11.64 12.70 5.92
N TRP A 313 10.65 13.53 5.59
CA TRP A 313 10.79 14.52 4.50
C TRP A 313 11.74 15.66 4.84
N GLU A 314 11.90 16.01 6.12
CA GLU A 314 12.84 17.04 6.56
C GLU A 314 14.29 16.56 6.46
N THR A 315 14.51 15.27 6.66
CA THR A 315 15.83 14.65 6.68
C THR A 315 16.16 13.89 5.40
N ALA A 316 15.26 13.92 4.41
CA ALA A 316 15.46 13.28 3.12
C ALA A 316 16.68 13.91 2.41
N GLY A 317 17.77 13.14 2.29
CA GLY A 317 19.06 13.60 1.75
C GLY A 317 20.09 14.00 2.82
N SER A 318 19.69 14.12 4.10
CA SER A 318 20.64 14.37 5.20
C SER A 318 21.36 13.08 5.62
N TYR A 319 22.68 13.17 5.80
CA TYR A 319 23.47 12.10 6.41
C TYR A 319 23.15 11.90 7.90
N ASP A 320 22.76 12.97 8.61
CA ASP A 320 22.32 12.89 10.01
C ASP A 320 20.81 13.11 10.09
N LYS A 321 20.08 12.04 10.42
CA LYS A 321 18.62 12.06 10.60
C LYS A 321 18.17 12.74 11.89
N ARG A 322 19.09 13.09 12.80
CA ARG A 322 18.78 13.80 14.06
C ARG A 322 18.64 15.31 13.88
N HIS A 323 18.93 15.84 12.69
CA HIS A 323 18.77 17.28 12.37
C HIS A 323 17.31 17.77 12.43
N ILE A 324 16.33 16.87 12.39
CA ILE A 324 14.89 17.17 12.53
C ILE A 324 14.57 17.96 13.80
N ASP A 325 15.40 17.83 14.85
CA ASP A 325 15.14 18.41 16.16
C ASP A 325 15.82 19.78 16.36
N CYS A 326 16.64 20.27 15.43
CA CYS A 326 17.33 21.55 15.66
C CYS A 326 17.62 22.46 14.45
N HIS A 327 17.23 22.12 13.20
CA HIS A 327 17.42 22.99 12.02
C HIS A 327 16.19 23.10 11.10
N GLY A 328 15.15 23.73 11.62
CA GLY A 328 13.97 24.09 10.85
C GLY A 328 14.33 25.03 9.71
N HIS A 329 13.76 24.76 8.55
CA HIS A 329 14.00 25.49 7.30
C HIS A 329 12.75 25.44 6.41
N ALA A 330 12.63 26.45 5.56
CA ALA A 330 11.56 26.57 4.59
C ALA A 330 12.13 26.63 3.17
N HIS A 331 11.48 25.92 2.27
CA HIS A 331 11.79 25.88 0.85
C HIS A 331 10.91 26.88 0.10
N LEU A 332 11.53 27.85 -0.56
CA LEU A 332 10.87 28.76 -1.49
C LEU A 332 11.15 28.25 -2.89
N LEU A 333 10.13 27.62 -3.49
CA LEU A 333 10.20 27.16 -4.86
C LEU A 333 9.99 28.35 -5.79
N LEU A 334 11.02 28.72 -6.55
CA LEU A 334 11.02 29.88 -7.43
C LEU A 334 10.39 29.55 -8.79
N THR A 335 9.64 30.47 -9.39
CA THR A 335 9.05 30.27 -10.71
C THR A 335 10.12 30.11 -11.78
N LEU A 336 9.82 29.30 -12.80
CA LEU A 336 10.71 29.20 -13.97
C LEU A 336 10.94 30.59 -14.60
N SER A 337 9.87 31.37 -14.74
CA SER A 337 9.95 32.68 -15.36
C SER A 337 10.86 33.64 -14.57
N PHE A 338 10.83 33.57 -13.23
CA PHE A 338 11.81 34.27 -12.40
C PHE A 338 13.23 33.82 -12.71
N MET A 339 13.47 32.50 -12.77
CA MET A 339 14.79 31.93 -13.07
C MET A 339 15.32 32.31 -14.46
N ASN A 340 14.43 32.43 -15.46
CA ASN A 340 14.77 32.87 -16.81
C ASN A 340 15.03 34.39 -16.89
N ALA A 341 14.30 35.18 -16.10
CA ALA A 341 14.43 36.64 -16.06
C ALA A 341 15.69 37.09 -15.31
N CYS A 342 16.17 36.32 -14.33
CA CYS A 342 17.42 36.61 -13.64
C CYS A 342 18.62 36.31 -14.57
N ASP A 343 19.38 37.34 -14.95
CA ASP A 343 20.69 37.20 -15.60
C ASP A 343 21.74 36.48 -14.70
N ASP A 344 22.94 36.23 -15.22
CA ASP A 344 24.03 35.54 -14.49
C ASP A 344 24.59 36.35 -13.30
N THR A 345 24.14 37.60 -13.12
CA THR A 345 24.67 38.52 -12.11
C THR A 345 23.84 38.57 -10.83
N PHE A 346 22.55 38.23 -10.89
CA PHE A 346 21.64 38.43 -9.75
C PHE A 346 21.73 37.30 -8.71
N PHE A 347 21.64 36.04 -9.15
CA PHE A 347 21.79 34.86 -8.28
C PHE A 347 22.46 33.71 -9.04
N ARG A 348 23.74 33.89 -9.38
CA ARG A 348 24.58 32.84 -10.02
C ARG A 348 24.52 31.50 -9.28
N VAL A 349 24.30 31.53 -7.96
CA VAL A 349 24.17 30.36 -7.09
C VAL A 349 22.86 29.58 -7.31
N LEU A 350 21.78 30.27 -7.69
CA LEU A 350 20.49 29.64 -8.00
C LEU A 350 20.46 29.07 -9.43
N LYS A 351 21.38 29.50 -10.30
CA LYS A 351 21.58 28.90 -11.61
C LYS A 351 22.41 27.63 -11.45
N GLY A 352 21.72 26.50 -11.56
CA GLY A 352 22.27 25.25 -12.06
C GLY A 352 22.88 24.26 -11.09
N ARG A 353 22.12 23.18 -10.84
CA ARG A 353 22.63 21.84 -10.50
C ARG A 353 21.72 20.75 -11.07
N VAL A 354 22.33 19.61 -11.38
CA VAL A 354 21.77 18.50 -12.19
C VAL A 354 21.22 17.41 -11.27
N ASN A 355 20.29 17.76 -10.39
CA ASN A 355 19.52 16.78 -9.64
C ASN A 355 18.05 17.23 -9.66
N GLN A 356 17.16 16.31 -10.03
CA GLN A 356 15.73 16.55 -9.90
C GLN A 356 15.40 16.59 -8.39
N PRO A 357 14.50 17.48 -7.94
CA PRO A 357 13.96 17.40 -6.59
C PRO A 357 13.50 15.97 -6.31
N PRO A 358 13.69 15.43 -5.09
CA PRO A 358 13.05 14.19 -4.69
C PRO A 358 11.54 14.30 -4.94
N ASP A 359 11.05 13.57 -5.93
CA ASP A 359 9.66 13.58 -6.32
C ASP A 359 8.88 12.68 -5.37
N TYR A 360 8.63 13.19 -4.17
CA TYR A 360 7.87 12.50 -3.12
C TYR A 360 6.50 12.06 -3.63
N LEU A 361 5.90 12.84 -4.53
CA LEU A 361 4.61 12.53 -5.13
C LEU A 361 4.70 11.27 -6.00
N ARG A 362 5.72 11.15 -6.85
CA ARG A 362 5.94 9.94 -7.66
C ARG A 362 6.32 8.72 -6.83
N GLN A 363 7.15 8.89 -5.81
CA GLN A 363 7.50 7.79 -4.88
C GLN A 363 6.24 7.27 -4.17
N ASN A 364 5.42 8.17 -3.65
CA ASN A 364 4.15 7.81 -3.04
C ASN A 364 3.20 7.15 -4.04
N ALA A 365 3.10 7.66 -5.27
CA ALA A 365 2.27 7.06 -6.32
C ALA A 365 2.74 5.64 -6.67
N HIS A 366 4.06 5.42 -6.66
CA HIS A 366 4.65 4.10 -6.84
C HIS A 366 4.30 3.17 -5.67
N SER A 367 4.54 3.56 -4.42
CA SER A 367 4.23 2.73 -3.25
C SER A 367 2.73 2.40 -3.16
N LEU A 368 1.85 3.38 -3.43
CA LEU A 368 0.41 3.14 -3.52
C LEU A 368 0.06 2.09 -4.59
N GLN A 369 0.63 2.22 -5.79
CA GLN A 369 0.32 1.34 -6.91
C GLN A 369 0.85 -0.09 -6.71
N PHE A 370 2.11 -0.21 -6.34
CA PHE A 370 2.85 -1.48 -6.37
C PHE A 370 2.89 -2.16 -5.00
N GLU A 371 3.04 -1.40 -3.92
CA GLU A 371 3.16 -1.98 -2.58
C GLU A 371 1.81 -2.13 -1.87
N ARG A 372 0.78 -1.38 -2.28
CA ARG A 372 -0.56 -1.48 -1.67
C ARG A 372 -1.57 -2.13 -2.61
N LEU A 373 -1.90 -1.48 -3.72
CA LEU A 373 -2.98 -1.97 -4.59
C LEU A 373 -2.67 -3.33 -5.20
N GLN A 374 -1.50 -3.51 -5.81
CA GLN A 374 -1.17 -4.79 -6.43
C GLN A 374 -1.13 -5.95 -5.44
N ASN A 375 -0.62 -5.73 -4.22
CA ASN A 375 -0.61 -6.74 -3.18
C ASN A 375 -2.04 -7.15 -2.80
N HIS A 376 -2.94 -6.19 -2.56
CA HIS A 376 -4.34 -6.51 -2.29
C HIS A 376 -5.08 -7.16 -3.47
N GLU A 377 -4.75 -6.78 -4.71
CA GLU A 377 -5.31 -7.43 -5.91
C GLU A 377 -4.79 -8.86 -6.08
N PHE A 378 -3.54 -9.11 -5.72
CA PHE A 378 -2.93 -10.44 -5.76
C PHE A 378 -3.60 -11.37 -4.75
N ASP A 379 -3.78 -10.92 -3.50
CA ASP A 379 -4.51 -11.66 -2.47
C ASP A 379 -5.94 -11.99 -2.92
N SER A 380 -6.62 -11.04 -3.56
CA SER A 380 -7.95 -11.22 -4.14
C SER A 380 -8.02 -12.35 -5.17
N LYS A 381 -7.02 -12.42 -6.07
CA LYS A 381 -6.94 -13.45 -7.12
C LYS A 381 -6.65 -14.83 -6.52
N GLN A 382 -5.81 -14.90 -5.49
CA GLN A 382 -5.58 -16.16 -4.77
C GLN A 382 -6.86 -16.64 -4.10
N MET A 383 -7.59 -15.76 -3.42
CA MET A 383 -8.88 -16.10 -2.80
C MET A 383 -9.93 -16.54 -3.82
N ALA A 384 -10.02 -15.87 -4.97
CA ALA A 384 -10.92 -16.29 -6.05
C ALA A 384 -10.55 -17.68 -6.58
N SER A 385 -9.25 -17.94 -6.77
CA SER A 385 -8.75 -19.25 -7.22
C SER A 385 -9.04 -20.35 -6.19
N LEU A 386 -8.85 -20.05 -4.90
CA LEU A 386 -9.18 -20.96 -3.81
C LEU A 386 -10.67 -21.25 -3.76
N PHE A 387 -11.53 -20.23 -3.94
CA PHE A 387 -12.98 -20.40 -3.98
C PHE A 387 -13.40 -21.33 -5.13
N THR A 388 -12.86 -21.14 -6.35
CA THR A 388 -13.10 -22.05 -7.47
C THR A 388 -12.63 -23.48 -7.17
N LEU A 389 -11.47 -23.63 -6.52
CA LEU A 389 -10.96 -24.94 -6.15
C LEU A 389 -11.84 -25.64 -5.10
N LEU A 390 -12.39 -24.88 -4.15
CA LEU A 390 -13.36 -25.39 -3.17
C LEU A 390 -14.65 -25.85 -3.85
N THR A 391 -15.23 -25.04 -4.75
CA THR A 391 -16.43 -25.43 -5.52
C THR A 391 -16.19 -26.71 -6.32
N ASN A 392 -15.05 -26.83 -7.00
CA ASN A 392 -14.69 -28.04 -7.74
C ASN A 392 -14.53 -29.28 -6.82
N ILE A 393 -14.02 -29.10 -5.60
CA ILE A 393 -13.91 -30.18 -4.62
C ILE A 393 -15.30 -30.61 -4.16
N GLU A 394 -16.20 -29.68 -3.87
CA GLU A 394 -17.60 -29.97 -3.50
C GLU A 394 -18.32 -30.75 -4.60
N GLU A 395 -18.15 -30.35 -5.87
CA GLU A 395 -18.70 -31.08 -7.02
C GLU A 395 -18.16 -32.51 -7.11
N LYS A 396 -16.84 -32.70 -7.01
CA LYS A 396 -16.22 -34.03 -7.02
C LYS A 396 -16.62 -34.90 -5.83
N GLN A 397 -16.80 -34.30 -4.66
CA GLN A 397 -17.31 -35.03 -3.49
C GLN A 397 -18.75 -35.52 -3.73
N ASN A 398 -19.59 -34.70 -4.36
CA ASN A 398 -20.95 -35.08 -4.73
C ASN A 398 -20.97 -36.20 -5.79
N GLU A 399 -20.08 -36.16 -6.78
CA GLU A 399 -19.91 -37.25 -7.75
C GLU A 399 -19.46 -38.55 -7.07
N MET A 400 -18.43 -38.49 -6.23
CA MET A 400 -17.93 -39.64 -5.48
C MET A 400 -19.01 -40.24 -4.56
N TYR A 401 -19.87 -39.40 -3.97
CA TYR A 401 -21.01 -39.87 -3.19
C TYR A 401 -22.02 -40.65 -4.05
N LYS A 402 -22.32 -40.19 -5.27
CA LYS A 402 -23.18 -40.91 -6.21
C LYS A 402 -22.58 -42.25 -6.62
N ASP A 403 -21.28 -42.27 -6.93
CA ASP A 403 -20.57 -43.49 -7.29
C ASP A 403 -20.59 -44.52 -6.14
N LEU A 404 -20.37 -44.07 -4.90
CA LEU A 404 -20.50 -44.92 -3.71
C LEU A 404 -21.91 -45.51 -3.55
N GLN A 405 -22.96 -44.75 -3.86
CA GLN A 405 -24.34 -45.27 -3.85
C GLN A 405 -24.57 -46.31 -4.95
N MET A 406 -23.98 -46.14 -6.14
CA MET A 406 -24.05 -47.13 -7.21
C MET A 406 -23.33 -48.42 -6.83
N VAL A 407 -22.10 -48.33 -6.32
CA VAL A 407 -21.33 -49.51 -5.85
C VAL A 407 -22.10 -50.26 -4.76
N LYS A 408 -22.76 -49.54 -3.84
CA LYS A 408 -23.61 -50.16 -2.81
C LYS A 408 -24.78 -50.93 -3.42
N LYS A 409 -25.41 -50.39 -4.46
CA LYS A 409 -26.51 -51.06 -5.18
C LYS A 409 -26.00 -52.28 -5.94
N ASP A 410 -24.84 -52.20 -6.57
CA ASP A 410 -24.25 -53.33 -7.28
C ASP A 410 -23.85 -54.45 -6.32
N MET A 411 -23.28 -54.12 -5.15
CA MET A 411 -23.01 -55.10 -4.09
C MET A 411 -24.29 -55.80 -3.59
N GLN A 412 -25.42 -55.09 -3.52
CA GLN A 412 -26.70 -55.68 -3.18
C GLN A 412 -27.13 -56.68 -4.26
N GLY A 413 -27.01 -56.32 -5.54
CA GLY A 413 -27.30 -57.21 -6.67
C GLY A 413 -26.43 -58.47 -6.66
N VAL A 414 -25.10 -58.33 -6.48
CA VAL A 414 -24.18 -59.48 -6.36
C VAL A 414 -24.57 -60.40 -5.20
N LYS A 415 -25.06 -59.85 -4.09
CA LYS A 415 -25.52 -60.66 -2.95
C LYS A 415 -26.77 -61.46 -3.28
N GLU A 416 -27.70 -60.89 -4.04
CA GLU A 416 -28.90 -61.57 -4.53
C GLU A 416 -28.54 -62.67 -5.54
N ASP A 417 -27.67 -62.38 -6.50
CA ASP A 417 -27.17 -63.37 -7.46
C ASP A 417 -26.48 -64.55 -6.75
N MET A 418 -25.65 -64.26 -5.75
CA MET A 418 -24.94 -65.30 -4.97
C MET A 418 -25.91 -66.15 -4.13
N GLN A 419 -27.07 -65.61 -3.74
CA GLN A 419 -28.13 -66.37 -3.09
C GLN A 419 -28.83 -67.28 -4.12
N GLY A 420 -29.13 -66.78 -5.32
CA GLY A 420 -29.68 -67.59 -6.41
C GLY A 420 -28.78 -68.77 -6.78
N VAL A 421 -27.47 -68.54 -6.92
CA VAL A 421 -26.48 -69.61 -7.21
C VAL A 421 -26.47 -70.69 -6.11
N LYS A 422 -26.67 -70.32 -4.84
CA LYS A 422 -26.76 -71.30 -3.75
C LYS A 422 -28.01 -72.17 -3.86
N GLU A 423 -29.14 -71.56 -4.22
CA GLU A 423 -30.41 -72.27 -4.43
C GLU A 423 -30.30 -73.24 -5.61
N ASP A 424 -29.72 -72.80 -6.73
CA ASP A 424 -29.45 -73.65 -7.90
C ASP A 424 -28.53 -74.83 -7.56
N MET A 425 -27.45 -74.59 -6.80
CA MET A 425 -26.55 -75.66 -6.33
C MET A 425 -27.29 -76.67 -5.42
N GLN A 426 -28.23 -76.21 -4.62
CA GLN A 426 -29.04 -77.09 -3.77
C GLN A 426 -30.00 -77.93 -4.62
N GLY A 427 -30.68 -77.33 -5.60
CA GLY A 427 -31.51 -78.05 -6.57
C GLY A 427 -30.73 -79.13 -7.32
N LEU A 428 -29.56 -78.80 -7.87
CA LEU A 428 -28.69 -79.77 -8.55
C LEU A 428 -28.27 -80.95 -7.64
N LYS A 429 -28.08 -80.69 -6.35
CA LYS A 429 -27.74 -81.74 -5.37
C LYS A 429 -28.92 -82.68 -5.13
N GLU A 430 -30.14 -82.17 -5.11
CA GLU A 430 -31.37 -82.97 -4.99
C GLU A 430 -31.60 -83.81 -6.26
N ASP A 431 -31.46 -83.20 -7.44
CA ASP A 431 -31.57 -83.90 -8.72
C ASP A 431 -30.56 -85.05 -8.83
N MET A 432 -29.30 -84.82 -8.43
CA MET A 432 -28.27 -85.86 -8.46
C MET A 432 -28.55 -87.00 -7.47
N GLN A 433 -29.22 -86.72 -6.34
CA GLN A 433 -29.70 -87.77 -5.44
C GLN A 433 -30.87 -88.55 -6.05
N GLY A 434 -31.78 -87.87 -6.75
CA GLY A 434 -32.86 -88.49 -7.51
C GLY A 434 -32.33 -89.46 -8.56
N LEU A 435 -31.44 -88.99 -9.44
CA LEU A 435 -30.76 -89.81 -10.45
C LEU A 435 -30.05 -91.03 -9.85
N LYS A 436 -29.43 -90.88 -8.68
CA LYS A 436 -28.77 -92.00 -7.99
C LYS A 436 -29.77 -93.07 -7.53
N LYS A 437 -30.96 -92.65 -7.05
CA LYS A 437 -32.05 -93.59 -6.70
C LYS A 437 -32.60 -94.28 -7.94
N ASP A 438 -32.85 -93.53 -9.02
CA ASP A 438 -33.36 -94.09 -10.26
C ASP A 438 -32.39 -95.12 -10.85
N MET A 439 -31.09 -94.82 -10.85
CA MET A 439 -30.06 -95.75 -11.31
C MET A 439 -29.98 -97.03 -10.45
N GLN A 440 -30.24 -96.90 -9.14
CA GLN A 440 -30.34 -98.06 -8.25
C GLN A 440 -31.59 -98.90 -8.57
N GLY A 441 -32.73 -98.27 -8.84
CA GLY A 441 -33.95 -98.95 -9.30
C GLY A 441 -33.74 -99.71 -10.60
N VAL A 442 -33.13 -99.07 -11.62
CA VAL A 442 -32.78 -99.73 -12.89
C VAL A 442 -31.87 -100.95 -12.66
N LYS A 443 -30.93 -100.86 -11.72
CA LYS A 443 -30.04 -101.98 -11.38
C LYS A 443 -30.80 -103.15 -10.76
N GLU A 444 -31.77 -102.87 -9.90
CA GLU A 444 -32.66 -103.88 -9.30
C GLU A 444 -33.56 -104.54 -10.35
N ASP A 445 -34.19 -103.74 -11.22
CA ASP A 445 -35.00 -104.23 -12.34
C ASP A 445 -34.19 -105.15 -13.26
N MET A 446 -32.95 -104.79 -13.56
CA MET A 446 -32.07 -105.60 -14.40
C MET A 446 -31.63 -106.91 -13.73
N GLN A 447 -31.50 -106.93 -12.41
CA GLN A 447 -31.30 -108.18 -11.65
C GLN A 447 -32.56 -109.05 -11.66
N GLY A 448 -33.74 -108.45 -11.51
CA GLY A 448 -35.04 -109.11 -11.66
C GLY A 448 -35.19 -109.79 -13.01
N LEU A 449 -35.01 -109.04 -14.10
CA LEU A 449 -35.04 -109.56 -15.47
C LEU A 449 -34.03 -110.69 -15.70
N LYS A 450 -32.83 -110.61 -15.10
CA LYS A 450 -31.83 -111.67 -15.20
C LYS A 450 -32.31 -112.96 -14.53
N LYS A 451 -32.98 -112.86 -13.38
CA LYS A 451 -33.56 -114.01 -12.67
C LYS A 451 -34.72 -114.62 -13.47
N ASP A 452 -35.63 -113.78 -13.97
CA ASP A 452 -36.75 -114.24 -14.81
C ASP A 452 -36.25 -114.97 -16.06
N MET A 453 -35.19 -114.47 -16.70
CA MET A 453 -34.56 -115.12 -17.86
C MET A 453 -33.92 -116.47 -17.51
N GLN A 454 -33.34 -116.62 -16.32
CA GLN A 454 -32.84 -117.91 -15.82
C GLN A 454 -33.98 -118.91 -15.59
N ASP A 455 -35.09 -118.45 -15.02
CA ASP A 455 -36.29 -119.28 -14.79
C ASP A 455 -36.92 -119.72 -16.11
N VAL A 456 -37.03 -118.81 -17.09
CA VAL A 456 -37.46 -119.15 -18.46
C VAL A 456 -36.52 -120.19 -19.08
N LYS A 457 -35.20 -120.01 -18.98
CA LYS A 457 -34.22 -120.96 -19.49
C LYS A 457 -34.38 -122.34 -18.86
N LYS A 458 -34.64 -122.41 -17.55
CA LYS A 458 -34.91 -123.67 -16.84
C LYS A 458 -36.18 -124.34 -17.35
N LYS A 459 -37.30 -123.60 -17.42
CA LYS A 459 -38.57 -124.11 -17.97
C LYS A 459 -38.41 -124.64 -19.40
N VAL A 460 -37.65 -123.94 -20.26
CA VAL A 460 -37.35 -124.40 -21.62
C VAL A 460 -36.55 -125.70 -21.61
N ASN A 461 -35.56 -125.85 -20.73
CA ASN A 461 -34.81 -127.09 -20.59
C ASN A 461 -35.69 -128.25 -20.08
N ASP A 462 -36.56 -127.99 -19.11
CA ASP A 462 -37.51 -128.97 -18.59
C ASP A 462 -38.50 -129.42 -19.70
N MET A 463 -39.01 -128.48 -20.50
CA MET A 463 -39.82 -128.80 -21.68
C MET A 463 -39.07 -129.64 -22.70
N LYS A 464 -37.80 -129.31 -23.01
CA LYS A 464 -36.95 -130.13 -23.89
C LYS A 464 -36.76 -131.55 -23.36
N ALA A 465 -36.55 -131.71 -22.05
CA ALA A 465 -36.41 -133.03 -21.43
C ALA A 465 -37.71 -133.84 -21.50
N LEU A 466 -38.87 -133.21 -21.27
CA LEU A 466 -40.17 -133.84 -21.42
C LEU A 466 -40.43 -134.28 -22.88
N LEU A 467 -40.09 -133.43 -23.86
CA LEU A 467 -40.16 -133.77 -25.28
C LEU A 467 -39.29 -135.00 -25.61
N GLY A 468 -38.04 -135.05 -25.14
CA GLY A 468 -37.18 -136.21 -25.35
C GLY A 468 -37.71 -137.50 -24.71
N ARG A 469 -38.38 -137.41 -23.55
CA ARG A 469 -39.07 -138.57 -22.93
C ARG A 469 -40.27 -139.03 -23.76
N LEU A 470 -41.06 -138.11 -24.30
CA LEU A 470 -42.17 -138.43 -25.19
C LEU A 470 -41.67 -139.11 -26.48
N GLU A 471 -40.60 -138.61 -27.07
CA GLU A 471 -39.94 -139.23 -28.23
C GLU A 471 -39.47 -140.67 -27.91
N SER A 472 -38.85 -140.87 -26.74
CA SER A 472 -38.42 -142.20 -26.28
C SER A 472 -39.59 -143.17 -26.07
N LEU A 473 -40.71 -142.70 -25.53
CA LEU A 473 -41.94 -143.50 -25.37
C LEU A 473 -42.58 -143.87 -26.72
N LEU A 474 -42.48 -143.00 -27.72
CA LEU A 474 -42.93 -143.28 -29.09
C LEU A 474 -42.04 -144.33 -29.77
N GLN A 475 -40.73 -144.31 -29.54
CA GLN A 475 -39.79 -145.32 -30.06
C GLN A 475 -39.95 -146.69 -29.36
N GLY A 476 -40.23 -146.72 -28.05
CA GLY A 476 -40.44 -147.96 -27.28
C GLY A 476 -41.69 -148.75 -27.68
N LYS A 477 -42.72 -148.10 -28.25
CA LYS A 477 -43.93 -148.79 -28.74
C LYS A 477 -43.74 -149.55 -30.06
N HIS A 478 -42.60 -149.42 -30.73
CA HIS A 478 -42.28 -150.19 -31.94
C HIS A 478 -41.41 -151.43 -31.69
N GLY A 479 -41.00 -151.72 -30.45
CA GLY A 479 -39.93 -152.69 -30.13
C GLY A 479 -40.32 -154.09 -29.63
N THR A 480 -41.60 -154.43 -29.46
CA THR A 480 -41.99 -155.80 -29.06
C THR A 480 -43.25 -156.25 -29.78
N SER A 481 -43.04 -156.68 -31.02
CA SER A 481 -43.88 -157.60 -31.79
C SER A 481 -42.98 -158.77 -32.20
N MET A 482 -43.52 -160.00 -32.12
CA MET A 482 -42.91 -161.31 -32.45
C MET A 482 -41.93 -161.86 -31.37
N LYS A 483 -42.11 -163.04 -30.77
CA LYS A 483 -42.82 -164.28 -31.11
C LYS A 483 -43.35 -164.95 -29.85
#